data_AF-A0A7X7GIK2-F1
#
_entry.id   AF-A0A7X7GIK2-F1
#
_cell.length_a   1.000
_cell.length_b   1.000
_cell.length_c   1.000
_cell.angle_alpha   90.00
_cell.angle_beta   90.00
_cell.angle_gamma   90.00
#
_symmetry.space_group_name_H-M   'P 1'
#
loop_
_entity.id
_entity.type
_entity.pdbx_description
1 polymer ?
#
loop_
_entity_poly.entity_id
_entity_poly.type
_entity_poly.pdbx_seq_one_letter_code
_entity_poly.pdbx_strand_id
1 'polypeptide(L)'
;MDSSARRPAKTTQQTVVSRVVFLGGVVVASTLMFLGAWERRWIADDGLIVLRTVRNLLAGNGPVFNAGERVETNTSTAWTCIVYAFSWLTEIRLEYVVLTIALVLSTSAIALAMFGTARLYRGTAFGGSGPLLLLPAGVLVYIAVPPARDFATSGLETCLVIFWIALLWWMLVRWAGRTAPS
;
A
#
# COMPACT_ATOMS: atom_id res chain seq x y z
N MET A 1 -11.47 -22.52 -51.96
CA MET A 1 -11.06 -21.29 -51.24
C MET A 1 -11.30 -21.54 -49.78
N ASP A 2 -10.29 -22.06 -49.08
CA ASP A 2 -10.37 -22.42 -47.66
C ASP A 2 -9.38 -21.54 -46.91
N SER A 3 -9.84 -20.41 -46.39
CA SER A 3 -9.03 -19.51 -45.56
C SER A 3 -9.07 -20.01 -44.12
N SER A 4 -8.38 -21.13 -43.85
CA SER A 4 -8.22 -21.65 -42.50
C SER A 4 -7.37 -20.66 -41.67
N ALA A 5 -8.03 -19.98 -40.74
CA ALA A 5 -7.45 -19.03 -39.81
C ALA A 5 -6.42 -19.69 -38.87
N ARG A 6 -5.14 -19.72 -39.24
CA ARG A 6 -4.04 -20.11 -38.34
C ARG A 6 -3.54 -18.91 -37.51
N ARG A 7 -4.28 -18.50 -36.48
CA ARG A 7 -3.71 -17.75 -35.33
C ARG A 7 -4.45 -18.05 -34.01
N PRO A 8 -3.94 -18.96 -33.14
CA PRO A 8 -4.22 -18.76 -31.70
C PRO A 8 -3.15 -19.22 -30.66
N ALA A 9 -2.08 -19.93 -31.03
CA ALA A 9 -1.16 -20.49 -30.02
C ALA A 9 -0.17 -19.47 -29.42
N LYS A 10 0.46 -18.63 -30.25
CA LYS A 10 1.45 -17.64 -29.81
C LYS A 10 0.86 -16.54 -28.91
N THR A 11 -0.37 -16.08 -29.21
CA THR A 11 -1.06 -15.05 -28.42
C THR A 11 -1.39 -15.54 -27.00
N THR A 12 -1.81 -16.81 -26.86
CA THR A 12 -2.14 -17.41 -25.57
C THR A 12 -0.89 -17.58 -24.70
N GLN A 13 0.22 -18.07 -25.27
CA GLN A 13 1.47 -18.23 -24.53
C GLN A 13 2.03 -16.88 -24.05
N GLN A 14 1.97 -15.84 -24.88
CA GLN A 14 2.51 -14.52 -24.52
C GLN A 14 1.67 -13.81 -23.44
N THR A 15 0.35 -14.03 -23.39
CA THR A 15 -0.50 -13.48 -22.31
C THR A 15 -0.22 -14.15 -20.96
N VAL A 16 0.07 -15.46 -20.96
CA VAL A 16 0.51 -16.17 -19.75
C VAL A 16 1.84 -15.61 -19.25
N VAL A 17 2.83 -15.44 -20.13
CA VAL A 17 4.14 -14.87 -19.77
C VAL A 17 3.98 -13.47 -19.18
N SER A 18 3.20 -12.58 -19.82
CA SER A 18 2.93 -11.24 -19.30
C SER A 18 2.31 -11.26 -17.90
N ARG A 19 1.33 -12.15 -17.65
CA ARG A 19 0.71 -12.30 -16.32
C ARG A 19 1.70 -12.80 -15.28
N VAL A 20 2.52 -13.79 -15.61
CA VAL A 20 3.53 -14.35 -14.71
C VAL A 20 4.59 -13.30 -14.39
N VAL A 21 5.09 -12.56 -15.38
CA VAL A 21 6.06 -11.48 -15.16
C VAL A 21 5.47 -10.38 -14.28
N PHE A 22 4.22 -9.98 -14.53
CA PHE A 22 3.56 -8.97 -13.71
C PHE A 22 3.37 -9.44 -12.26
N LEU A 23 2.79 -10.62 -12.05
CA LEU A 23 2.57 -11.16 -10.70
C LEU A 23 3.90 -11.41 -9.97
N GLY A 24 4.90 -11.93 -10.66
CA GLY A 24 6.26 -12.06 -10.13
C GLY A 24 6.85 -10.71 -9.73
N GLY A 25 6.66 -9.69 -10.57
CA GLY A 25 7.06 -8.31 -10.27
C GLY A 25 6.36 -7.73 -9.05
N VAL A 26 5.05 -7.98 -8.88
CA VAL A 26 4.29 -7.57 -7.69
C VAL A 26 4.86 -8.24 -6.44
N VAL A 27 5.04 -9.56 -6.47
CA VAL A 27 5.58 -10.32 -5.34
C VAL A 27 6.99 -9.84 -4.98
N VAL A 28 7.87 -9.67 -5.96
CA VAL A 28 9.24 -9.20 -5.73
C VAL A 28 9.24 -7.78 -5.16
N ALA A 29 8.51 -6.84 -5.77
CA ALA A 29 8.49 -5.45 -5.32
C ALA A 29 7.89 -5.30 -3.91
N SER A 30 6.77 -5.98 -3.62
CA SER A 30 6.18 -5.99 -2.27
C SER A 30 7.11 -6.63 -1.25
N THR A 31 7.83 -7.71 -1.61
CA THR A 31 8.81 -8.35 -0.72
C THR A 31 9.98 -7.42 -0.43
N LEU A 32 10.51 -6.72 -1.45
CA LEU A 32 11.57 -5.73 -1.28
C LEU A 32 11.14 -4.57 -0.38
N MET A 33 9.91 -4.10 -0.51
CA MET A 33 9.36 -3.07 0.39
C MET A 33 9.25 -3.59 1.82
N PHE A 34 8.71 -4.80 2.01
CA PHE A 34 8.58 -5.42 3.33
C PHE A 34 9.94 -5.58 4.01
N LEU A 35 10.92 -6.17 3.30
CA LEU A 35 12.28 -6.37 3.83
C LEU A 35 12.97 -5.03 4.09
N GLY A 36 12.82 -4.06 3.18
CA GLY A 36 13.38 -2.72 3.35
C GLY A 36 12.85 -2.01 4.59
N ALA A 37 11.54 -2.08 4.83
CA ALA A 37 10.90 -1.53 6.02
C ALA A 37 11.29 -2.33 7.29
N TRP A 38 11.39 -3.65 7.19
CA TRP A 38 11.73 -4.53 8.32
C TRP A 38 13.14 -4.34 8.85
N GLU A 39 14.12 -4.17 7.96
CA GLU A 39 15.53 -3.93 8.30
C GLU A 39 15.75 -2.53 8.91
N ARG A 40 14.90 -1.57 8.54
CA ARG A 40 14.99 -0.17 8.98
C ARG A 40 13.98 0.15 10.08
N ARG A 41 13.45 -0.87 10.76
CA ARG A 41 12.36 -0.67 11.72
C ARG A 41 12.79 0.22 12.90
N TRP A 42 12.10 1.33 13.07
CA TRP A 42 12.29 2.29 14.15
C TRP A 42 10.98 3.03 14.39
N ILE A 43 10.88 3.75 15.50
CA ILE A 43 9.76 4.65 15.79
C ILE A 43 10.32 6.07 15.97
N ALA A 44 9.66 7.03 15.35
CA ALA A 44 9.99 8.44 15.51
C ALA A 44 9.51 8.95 16.86
N ASP A 45 10.14 10.02 17.36
CA ASP A 45 9.74 10.68 18.60
C ASP A 45 8.27 11.14 18.54
N ASP A 46 7.84 11.67 17.39
CA ASP A 46 6.44 12.03 17.12
C ASP A 46 5.51 10.79 17.11
N GLY A 47 6.02 9.63 16.71
CA GLY A 47 5.28 8.37 16.81
C GLY A 47 5.01 7.96 18.26
N LEU A 48 5.90 8.30 19.20
CA LEU A 48 5.68 8.07 20.63
C LEU A 48 4.57 8.96 21.20
N ILE A 49 4.34 10.14 20.62
CA ILE A 49 3.20 11.01 20.98
C ILE A 49 1.88 10.30 20.64
N VAL A 50 1.80 9.67 19.47
CA VAL A 50 0.64 8.85 19.07
C VAL A 50 0.44 7.70 20.07
N LEU A 51 1.51 6.95 20.39
CA LEU A 51 1.41 5.83 21.33
C LEU A 51 0.93 6.27 22.72
N ARG A 52 1.42 7.41 23.22
CA ARG A 52 0.97 7.95 24.51
C ARG A 52 -0.50 8.34 24.48
N THR A 53 -0.95 8.98 23.40
CA THR A 53 -2.36 9.35 23.22
C THR A 53 -3.25 8.11 23.17
N VAL A 54 -2.82 7.05 22.46
CA VAL A 54 -3.53 5.76 22.42
C VAL A 54 -3.57 5.09 23.78
N ARG A 55 -2.49 5.13 24.57
CA ARG A 55 -2.49 4.62 25.95
C ARG A 55 -3.50 5.36 26.84
N ASN A 56 -3.60 6.68 26.72
CA ASN A 56 -4.61 7.45 27.46
C ASN A 56 -6.04 7.11 27.02
N LEU A 57 -6.27 6.90 25.72
CA LEU A 57 -7.55 6.41 25.20
C LEU A 57 -7.92 5.04 25.79
N LEU A 58 -6.98 4.09 25.80
CA LEU A 58 -7.17 2.75 26.37
C LEU A 58 -7.43 2.79 27.88
N ALA A 59 -6.83 3.75 28.60
CA ALA A 59 -7.05 3.98 30.03
C ALA A 59 -8.34 4.74 30.36
N GLY A 60 -9.12 5.17 29.36
CA GLY A 60 -10.37 5.91 29.56
C GLY A 60 -10.20 7.42 29.82
N ASN A 61 -8.99 7.96 29.68
CA ASN A 61 -8.70 9.38 29.89
C ASN A 61 -9.08 10.27 28.69
N GLY A 62 -9.50 9.66 27.57
CA GLY A 62 -9.80 10.34 26.32
C GLY A 62 -8.56 10.58 25.43
N PRO A 63 -8.73 11.23 24.26
CA PRO A 63 -7.67 11.47 23.27
C PRO A 63 -6.76 12.64 23.68
N VAL A 64 -6.14 12.55 24.85
CA VAL A 64 -5.27 13.58 25.42
C VAL A 64 -3.83 13.10 25.53
N PHE A 65 -2.88 14.03 25.55
CA PHE A 65 -1.47 13.70 25.82
C PHE A 65 -1.18 13.53 27.32
N ASN A 66 -1.74 14.42 28.14
CA ASN A 66 -1.64 14.42 29.60
C ASN A 66 -3.03 14.19 30.21
N ALA A 67 -3.16 13.21 31.09
CA ALA A 67 -4.42 12.97 31.80
C ALA A 67 -4.76 14.19 32.69
N GLY A 68 -6.03 14.60 32.67
CA GLY A 68 -6.50 15.79 33.40
C GLY A 68 -6.29 17.13 32.65
N GLU A 69 -5.48 17.16 31.59
CA GLU A 69 -5.31 18.33 30.74
C GLU A 69 -6.03 18.13 29.40
N ARG A 70 -6.72 19.16 28.91
CA ARG A 70 -7.39 19.12 27.60
C ARG A 70 -6.42 19.53 26.48
N VAL A 71 -5.34 18.77 26.32
CA VAL A 71 -4.32 19.01 25.29
C VAL A 71 -4.33 17.86 24.28
N GLU A 72 -4.74 18.18 23.06
CA GLU A 72 -4.70 17.28 21.91
C GLU A 72 -3.43 17.55 21.10
N THR A 73 -2.50 16.60 21.09
CA THR A 73 -1.23 16.69 20.35
C THR A 73 -1.23 15.86 19.07
N ASN A 74 -2.36 15.21 18.75
CA ASN A 74 -2.46 14.31 17.62
C ASN A 74 -2.72 15.11 16.33
N THR A 75 -1.93 14.83 15.28
CA THR A 75 -2.08 15.45 13.96
C THR A 75 -2.84 14.57 12.97
N SER A 76 -3.06 13.29 13.31
CA SER A 76 -3.67 12.30 12.42
C SER A 76 -4.74 11.47 13.15
N THR A 77 -5.97 12.00 13.22
CA THR A 77 -7.10 11.35 13.91
C THR A 77 -7.38 9.94 13.40
N ALA A 78 -7.42 9.75 12.08
CA ALA A 78 -7.68 8.43 11.49
C ALA A 78 -6.60 7.41 11.84
N TRP A 79 -5.34 7.81 11.83
CA TRP A 79 -4.21 6.95 12.21
C TRP A 79 -4.31 6.53 13.68
N THR A 80 -4.50 7.49 14.59
CA THR A 80 -4.66 7.22 16.02
C THR A 80 -5.86 6.32 16.31
N CYS A 81 -7.00 6.50 15.62
CA CYS A 81 -8.15 5.61 15.75
C CYS A 81 -7.85 4.18 15.29
N ILE A 82 -7.12 4.01 14.18
CA ILE A 82 -6.71 2.68 13.69
C ILE A 82 -5.78 2.01 14.71
N VAL A 83 -4.75 2.72 15.18
CA VAL A 83 -3.82 2.19 16.18
C VAL A 83 -4.56 1.82 17.47
N TYR A 84 -5.48 2.67 17.92
CA TYR A 84 -6.34 2.39 19.07
C TYR A 84 -7.18 1.13 18.87
N ALA A 85 -7.90 1.01 17.75
CA ALA A 85 -8.79 -0.12 17.49
C ALA A 85 -8.04 -1.45 17.49
N PHE A 86 -6.88 -1.52 16.83
CA PHE A 86 -6.06 -2.74 16.83
C PHE A 86 -5.39 -2.99 18.18
N SER A 87 -4.99 -1.95 18.92
CA SER A 87 -4.43 -2.11 20.26
C SER A 87 -5.46 -2.64 21.25
N TRP A 88 -6.68 -2.13 21.17
CA TRP A 88 -7.82 -2.63 21.95
C TRP A 88 -8.18 -4.08 21.59
N LEU A 89 -8.13 -4.44 20.31
CA LEU A 89 -8.47 -5.79 19.85
C LEU A 89 -7.41 -6.84 20.20
N THR A 90 -6.13 -6.50 20.09
CA THR A 90 -5.03 -7.47 20.19
C THR A 90 -4.43 -7.55 21.59
N GLU A 91 -4.56 -6.50 22.39
CA GLU A 91 -3.98 -6.37 23.74
C GLU A 91 -2.45 -6.61 23.82
N ILE A 92 -1.76 -6.67 22.69
CA ILE A 92 -0.30 -6.76 22.65
C ILE A 92 0.35 -5.38 22.81
N ARG A 93 1.68 -5.37 22.97
CA ARG A 93 2.44 -4.12 23.09
C ARG A 93 2.21 -3.19 21.90
N LEU A 94 1.92 -1.92 22.17
CA LEU A 94 1.57 -0.92 21.15
C LEU A 94 2.62 -0.81 20.05
N GLU A 95 3.91 -0.91 20.39
CA GLU A 95 4.98 -0.86 19.39
C GLU A 95 4.86 -1.97 18.33
N TYR A 96 4.36 -3.16 18.70
CA TYR A 96 4.14 -4.25 17.75
C TYR A 96 2.87 -4.09 16.94
N VAL A 97 1.81 -3.53 17.55
CA VAL A 97 0.59 -3.17 16.82
C VAL A 97 0.93 -2.19 15.70
N VAL A 98 1.60 -1.10 16.05
CA VAL A 98 1.99 -0.05 15.10
C VAL A 98 2.93 -0.58 14.04
N LEU A 99 3.97 -1.33 14.41
CA LEU A 99 4.90 -1.93 13.45
C LEU A 99 4.16 -2.84 12.46
N THR A 100 3.24 -3.68 12.96
CA THR A 100 2.50 -4.63 12.12
C THR A 100 1.60 -3.90 11.13
N ILE A 101 0.82 -2.92 11.60
CA ILE A 101 -0.04 -2.10 10.73
C ILE A 101 0.81 -1.39 9.67
N ALA A 102 1.93 -0.80 10.08
CA ALA A 102 2.79 -0.05 9.18
C ALA A 102 3.41 -0.92 8.08
N LEU A 103 3.85 -2.13 8.42
CA LEU A 103 4.36 -3.11 7.45
C LEU A 103 3.26 -3.58 6.49
N VAL A 104 2.07 -3.90 7.00
CA VAL A 104 0.94 -4.37 6.18
C VAL A 104 0.50 -3.28 5.21
N LEU A 105 0.28 -2.05 5.68
CA LEU A 105 -0.17 -0.94 4.85
C LEU A 105 0.87 -0.56 3.81
N SER A 106 2.13 -0.41 4.20
CA SER A 106 3.23 -0.04 3.28
C SER A 106 3.44 -1.11 2.19
N THR A 107 3.41 -2.40 2.56
CA THR A 107 3.57 -3.50 1.60
C THR A 107 2.38 -3.61 0.65
N SER A 108 1.16 -3.46 1.19
CA SER A 108 -0.09 -3.51 0.41
C SER A 108 -0.21 -2.32 -0.55
N ALA A 109 0.32 -1.16 -0.17
CA ALA A 109 0.34 0.03 -1.03
C ALA A 109 1.10 -0.23 -2.34
N ILE A 110 2.24 -0.91 -2.29
CA ILE A 110 3.01 -1.28 -3.49
C ILE A 110 2.19 -2.17 -4.42
N ALA A 111 1.56 -3.22 -3.87
CA ALA A 111 0.74 -4.13 -4.66
C ALA A 111 -0.46 -3.38 -5.29
N LEU A 112 -1.19 -2.59 -4.51
CA LEU A 112 -2.34 -1.81 -4.98
C LEU A 112 -1.94 -0.80 -6.07
N ALA A 113 -0.83 -0.09 -5.89
CA ALA A 113 -0.32 0.84 -6.89
C ALA A 113 -0.04 0.13 -8.23
N MET A 114 0.62 -1.04 -8.18
CA MET A 114 0.89 -1.85 -9.37
C MET A 114 -0.38 -2.38 -10.03
N PHE A 115 -1.37 -2.84 -9.26
CA PHE A 115 -2.66 -3.28 -9.80
C PHE A 115 -3.45 -2.13 -10.43
N GLY A 116 -3.43 -0.94 -9.82
CA GLY A 116 -4.02 0.27 -10.41
C GLY A 116 -3.39 0.61 -11.76
N THR A 117 -2.05 0.60 -11.83
CA THR A 117 -1.31 0.87 -13.06
C THR A 117 -1.56 -0.20 -14.13
N ALA A 118 -1.59 -1.47 -13.75
CA ALA A 118 -1.91 -2.55 -14.67
C ALA A 118 -3.32 -2.42 -15.24
N ARG A 119 -4.28 -1.96 -14.44
CA ARG A 119 -5.64 -1.69 -14.88
C ARG A 119 -5.68 -0.53 -15.89
N LEU A 120 -4.94 0.54 -15.64
CA LEU A 120 -4.87 1.69 -16.55
C LEU A 120 -4.38 1.26 -17.93
N TYR A 121 -3.23 0.60 -18.00
CA TYR A 121 -2.66 0.23 -19.29
C TYR A 121 -3.48 -0.82 -20.04
N ARG A 122 -4.15 -1.74 -19.34
CA ARG A 122 -5.09 -2.67 -19.98
C ARG A 122 -6.35 -1.98 -20.54
N GLY A 123 -6.72 -0.81 -20.02
CA GLY A 123 -7.87 -0.04 -20.49
C GLY A 123 -7.55 1.03 -21.54
N THR A 124 -6.29 1.19 -21.95
CA THR A 124 -5.87 2.19 -22.95
C THR A 124 -5.55 1.54 -24.29
N ALA A 125 -5.33 2.34 -25.35
CA ALA A 125 -4.93 1.85 -26.67
C ALA A 125 -3.63 1.00 -26.66
N PHE A 126 -2.79 1.18 -25.63
CA PHE A 126 -1.61 0.33 -25.38
C PHE A 126 -1.97 -1.10 -24.94
N GLY A 127 -3.19 -1.31 -24.43
CA GLY A 127 -3.79 -2.60 -24.09
C GLY A 127 -4.54 -3.25 -25.24
N GLY A 128 -4.20 -2.93 -26.50
CA GLY A 128 -4.70 -3.64 -27.68
C GLY A 128 -4.46 -5.15 -27.62
N SER A 129 -4.93 -5.89 -28.63
CA SER A 129 -5.09 -7.36 -28.67
C SER A 129 -3.83 -8.24 -28.47
N GLY A 130 -2.69 -7.66 -28.08
CA GLY A 130 -1.41 -8.31 -27.83
C GLY A 130 -0.99 -8.34 -26.36
N PRO A 131 0.10 -9.04 -26.05
CA PRO A 131 0.66 -9.12 -24.69
C PRO A 131 1.28 -7.79 -24.25
N LEU A 132 0.82 -7.25 -23.12
CA LEU A 132 1.38 -6.05 -22.51
C LEU A 132 2.36 -6.44 -21.39
N LEU A 133 3.65 -6.14 -21.55
CA LEU A 133 4.66 -6.36 -20.52
C LEU A 133 4.71 -5.16 -19.57
N LEU A 134 4.40 -5.37 -18.29
CA LEU A 134 4.46 -4.34 -17.26
C LEU A 134 5.58 -4.65 -16.27
N LEU A 135 6.51 -3.70 -16.13
CA LEU A 135 7.65 -3.81 -15.22
C LEU A 135 7.46 -2.88 -14.00
N PRO A 136 7.93 -3.28 -12.80
CA PRO A 136 7.74 -2.53 -11.56
C PRO A 136 8.65 -1.29 -11.41
N ALA A 137 9.10 -0.66 -12.51
CA ALA A 137 10.14 0.37 -12.48
C ALA A 137 9.81 1.54 -11.52
N GLY A 138 8.58 2.07 -11.57
CA GLY A 138 8.18 3.19 -10.72
C GLY A 138 8.19 2.87 -9.22
N VAL A 139 7.70 1.68 -8.84
CA VAL A 139 7.73 1.26 -7.42
C VAL A 139 9.14 0.92 -6.95
N LEU A 140 10.00 0.40 -7.83
CA LEU A 140 11.41 0.18 -7.51
C LEU A 140 12.15 1.50 -7.25
N VAL A 141 11.85 2.56 -8.00
CA VAL A 141 12.38 3.91 -7.73
C VAL A 141 11.92 4.40 -6.37
N TYR A 142 10.63 4.28 -6.03
CA TYR A 142 10.13 4.64 -4.71
C TYR A 142 10.83 3.87 -3.59
N ILE A 143 10.92 2.54 -3.70
CA ILE A 143 11.58 1.68 -2.69
C ILE A 143 13.08 2.02 -2.55
N ALA A 144 13.75 2.43 -3.64
CA ALA A 144 15.16 2.78 -3.60
C ALA A 144 15.44 4.05 -2.76
N VAL A 145 14.47 4.96 -2.65
CA VAL A 145 14.59 6.19 -1.86
C VAL A 145 14.65 5.85 -0.36
N PRO A 146 15.72 6.21 0.38
CA PRO A 146 15.84 5.85 1.80
C PRO A 146 14.64 6.30 2.66
N PRO A 147 14.15 7.55 2.54
CA PRO A 147 12.94 7.99 3.23
C PRO A 147 11.73 7.06 3.07
N ALA A 148 11.53 6.45 1.91
CA ALA A 148 10.40 5.55 1.67
C ALA A 148 10.48 4.29 2.55
N ARG A 149 11.68 3.76 2.78
CA ARG A 149 11.91 2.59 3.62
C ARG A 149 12.01 2.95 5.09
N ASP A 150 12.67 4.06 5.41
CA ASP A 150 12.88 4.53 6.78
C ASP A 150 11.55 4.94 7.42
N PHE A 151 10.73 5.75 6.74
CA PHE A 151 9.45 6.20 7.30
C PHE A 151 8.30 5.19 7.14
N ALA A 152 8.56 4.01 6.55
CA ALA A 152 7.55 2.97 6.40
C ALA A 152 7.04 2.46 7.75
N THR A 153 7.89 2.44 8.78
CA THR A 153 7.56 1.93 10.12
C THR A 153 7.67 2.98 11.22
N SER A 154 7.86 4.27 10.91
CA SER A 154 8.20 5.33 11.88
C SER A 154 7.16 5.57 13.00
N GLY A 155 6.04 4.85 12.98
CA GLY A 155 4.92 5.04 13.91
C GLY A 155 3.99 6.21 13.57
N LEU A 156 4.26 6.89 12.46
CA LEU A 156 3.42 7.96 11.91
C LEU A 156 2.45 7.43 10.86
N GLU A 157 1.52 8.29 10.45
CA GLU A 157 0.50 8.01 9.43
C GLU A 157 1.06 7.79 8.02
N THR A 158 2.37 7.92 7.78
CA THR A 158 3.01 7.79 6.45
C THR A 158 2.59 6.50 5.73
N CYS A 159 2.58 5.37 6.45
CA CYS A 159 2.15 4.09 5.90
C CYS A 159 0.68 4.10 5.46
N LEU A 160 -0.19 4.74 6.24
CA LEU A 160 -1.61 4.91 5.94
C LEU A 160 -1.81 5.86 4.75
N VAL A 161 -1.07 6.97 4.69
CA VAL A 161 -1.16 7.95 3.60
C VAL A 161 -0.77 7.31 2.27
N ILE A 162 0.35 6.58 2.23
CA ILE A 162 0.81 5.91 1.00
C ILE A 162 -0.15 4.81 0.57
N PHE A 163 -0.68 4.03 1.52
CA PHE A 163 -1.74 3.06 1.24
C PHE A 163 -3.00 3.73 0.69
N TRP A 164 -3.43 4.83 1.30
CA TRP A 164 -4.61 5.59 0.88
C TRP A 164 -4.45 6.14 -0.54
N ILE A 165 -3.28 6.70 -0.88
CA ILE A 165 -2.98 7.17 -2.24
C ILE A 165 -3.03 6.02 -3.24
N ALA A 166 -2.44 4.86 -2.91
CA ALA A 166 -2.48 3.67 -3.77
C ALA A 166 -3.91 3.13 -3.98
N LEU A 167 -4.73 3.17 -2.93
CA LEU A 167 -6.15 2.81 -2.99
C LEU A 167 -6.94 3.79 -3.87
N LEU A 168 -6.78 5.09 -3.65
CA LEU A 168 -7.41 6.14 -4.47
C LEU A 168 -7.01 6.02 -5.93
N TRP A 169 -5.73 5.76 -6.21
CA TRP A 169 -5.25 5.50 -7.57
C TRP A 169 -6.01 4.35 -8.24
N TRP A 170 -6.09 3.20 -7.55
CA TRP A 170 -6.81 2.05 -8.08
C TRP A 170 -8.31 2.34 -8.27
N MET A 171 -8.95 3.04 -7.33
CA MET A 171 -10.36 3.42 -7.42
C MET A 171 -10.61 4.41 -8.55
N LEU A 172 -9.73 5.40 -8.74
CA LEU A 172 -9.80 6.39 -9.82
C LEU A 172 -9.72 5.71 -11.19
N VAL A 173 -8.73 4.85 -11.39
CA VAL A 173 -8.60 4.08 -12.64
C VAL A 173 -9.81 3.17 -12.87
N ARG A 174 -10.34 2.57 -11.80
CA ARG A 174 -11.57 1.75 -11.90
C ARG A 174 -12.77 2.58 -12.31
N TRP A 175 -12.92 3.79 -11.77
CA TRP A 175 -14.01 4.70 -12.08
C TRP A 175 -13.89 5.22 -13.52
N ALA A 176 -12.72 5.71 -13.93
CA ALA A 176 -12.47 6.22 -15.27
C ALA A 176 -12.66 5.15 -16.37
N GLY A 177 -12.39 3.89 -16.07
CA GLY A 177 -12.65 2.78 -17.00
C GLY A 177 -14.13 2.40 -17.18
N ARG A 178 -15.05 2.96 -16.39
CA ARG A 178 -16.50 2.68 -16.53
C ARG A 178 -17.20 3.57 -17.56
N THR A 179 -16.60 4.68 -17.97
CA THR A 179 -17.23 5.71 -18.81
C THR A 179 -16.97 5.55 -20.31
N ALA A 180 -16.29 4.49 -20.75
CA ALA A 180 -16.20 4.19 -22.18
C ALA A 180 -17.53 3.55 -22.65
N PRO A 181 -18.33 4.23 -23.50
CA PRO A 181 -19.55 3.64 -24.05
C PRO A 181 -19.20 2.45 -24.94
N SER A 182 -20.01 1.40 -24.82
CA SER A 182 -20.00 0.18 -25.66
C SER A 182 -20.31 0.47 -27.12
#